data_AF-A0A350D2A1-F1
#
_entry.id   AF-A0A350D2A1-F1
#
_cell.length_a   1.000
_cell.length_b   1.000
_cell.length_c   1.000
_cell.angle_alpha   90.00
_cell.angle_beta   90.00
_cell.angle_gamma   90.00
#
_symmetry.space_group_name_H-M   'P 1'
#
loop_
_entity.id
_entity.type
_entity.pdbx_description
1 polymer ?
#
loop_
_entity_poly.entity_id
_entity_poly.type
_entity_poly.pdbx_seq_one_letter_code
_entity_poly.pdbx_strand_id
1 'polypeptide(L)' 'MTMDRALRLTSGLVLLIVFLIAIRPADIHWFWKLFIVFMSINQIQSAFTGWCPVISLYRRLGIKECTC' A
#
# COMPACT_ATOMS: atom_id res chain seq x y z
N MET A 1 0.76 0.70 17.95
CA MET A 1 0.64 1.42 16.66
C MET A 1 1.67 2.54 16.66
N THR A 2 2.64 2.52 15.76
CA THR A 2 3.58 3.65 15.54
C THR A 2 3.01 4.55 14.44
N MET A 3 3.43 5.82 14.36
CA MET A 3 2.95 6.75 13.30
C MET A 3 3.05 6.15 11.90
N ASP A 4 4.14 5.44 11.64
CA ASP A 4 4.38 4.79 10.36
C ASP A 4 3.36 3.68 10.04
N ARG A 5 2.95 2.87 11.03
CA ARG A 5 1.90 1.85 10.84
C ARG A 5 0.53 2.49 10.59
N ALA A 6 0.21 3.57 11.31
CA ALA A 6 -1.03 4.31 11.08
C ALA A 6 -1.07 4.91 9.67
N LEU A 7 0.03 5.52 9.22
CA LEU A 7 0.14 6.06 7.86
C LEU A 7 -0.06 4.99 6.78
N ARG A 8 0.55 3.80 6.95
CA ARG A 8 0.36 2.66 6.04
C ARG A 8 -1.10 2.19 6.02
N LEU A 9 -1.76 2.14 7.18
CA LEU A 9 -3.16 1.72 7.25
C LEU A 9 -4.06 2.72 6.53
N THR A 10 -3.90 4.01 6.82
CA THR A 10 -4.72 5.08 6.24
C THR A 10 -4.52 5.15 4.73
N SER A 11 -3.28 5.12 4.24
CA SER A 11 -2.99 5.11 2.80
C SER A 11 -3.60 3.88 2.10
N GLY A 12 -3.50 2.69 2.72
CA GLY A 12 -4.07 1.46 2.15
C GLY A 12 -5.60 1.49 2.07
N LEU A 13 -6.26 2.00 3.11
CA LEU A 13 -7.72 2.18 3.14
C LEU A 13 -8.19 3.19 2.10
N VAL A 14 -7.52 4.34 2.01
CA VAL A 14 -7.85 5.37 1.01
C VAL A 14 -7.69 4.82 -0.40
N LEU A 15 -6.62 4.09 -0.69
CA LEU A 15 -6.41 3.48 -2.01
C LEU A 15 -7.48 2.44 -2.34
N LEU A 16 -7.93 1.64 -1.36
CA LEU A 16 -9.03 0.70 -1.52
C LEU A 16 -10.35 1.42 -1.83
N ILE A 17 -10.63 2.54 -1.16
CA ILE A 17 -11.82 3.37 -1.44
C ILE A 17 -11.76 3.94 -2.86
N VAL A 18 -10.61 4.51 -3.25
CA VAL A 18 -10.40 5.03 -4.61
C VAL A 18 -10.57 3.93 -5.65
N PHE A 19 -10.08 2.71 -5.35
CA PHE A 19 -10.28 1.57 -6.22
C PHE A 19 -11.77 1.25 -6.42
N LEU A 20 -12.54 1.18 -5.32
CA LEU A 20 -13.96 0.83 -5.38
C LEU A 20 -14.80 1.89 -6.10
N ILE A 21 -14.51 3.17 -5.89
CA ILE A 21 -15.31 4.28 -6.43
C ILE A 21 -14.89 4.64 -7.86
N ALA A 22 -13.59 4.82 -8.10
CA ALA A 22 -13.09 5.38 -9.35
C ALA A 22 -12.57 4.31 -10.33
N ILE A 23 -11.78 3.34 -9.86
CA ILE A 23 -11.09 2.38 -10.75
C ILE A 23 -11.98 1.22 -11.15
N ARG A 24 -12.85 0.74 -10.25
CA ARG A 24 -13.76 -0.38 -10.50
C ARG A 24 -14.68 -0.12 -11.72
N PRO A 25 -15.35 1.05 -11.85
CA PRO A 25 -16.19 1.34 -13.01
C PRO A 25 -15.41 1.81 -14.25
N ALA A 26 -14.14 2.23 -14.12
CA ALA A 26 -13.36 2.70 -15.25
C ALA A 26 -12.99 1.58 -16.24
N ASP A 27 -12.90 1.89 -17.54
CA ASP A 27 -12.44 1.00 -18.61
C ASP A 27 -10.91 0.86 -18.60
N ILE A 28 -10.38 0.27 -17.53
CA ILE A 28 -8.96 -0.02 -17.37
C ILE A 28 -8.75 -1.53 -17.50
N HIS A 29 -7.65 -1.92 -18.16
CA HIS A 29 -7.26 -3.32 -18.29
C HIS A 29 -7.24 -4.04 -16.92
N TRP A 30 -7.80 -5.26 -16.88
CA TRP A 30 -8.03 -6.03 -15.66
C TRP A 30 -6.78 -6.19 -14.79
N PHE A 31 -5.61 -6.33 -15.41
CA PHE A 31 -4.32 -6.41 -14.72
C PHE A 31 -4.07 -5.24 -13.76
N TRP A 32 -4.34 -4.00 -14.19
CA TRP A 32 -4.13 -2.82 -13.37
C TRP A 32 -5.12 -2.74 -12.20
N LYS A 33 -6.36 -3.21 -12.42
CA LYS A 33 -7.35 -3.31 -11.36
C LYS A 33 -6.89 -4.27 -10.26
N LEU A 34 -6.42 -5.46 -10.64
CA LEU A 34 -5.85 -6.43 -9.70
C LEU A 34 -4.60 -5.91 -9.00
N PHE A 35 -3.71 -5.23 -9.73
CA PHE A 35 -2.49 -4.67 -9.17
C PHE A 35 -2.78 -3.62 -8.08
N ILE A 36 -3.74 -2.73 -8.32
CA ILE A 36 -4.13 -1.69 -7.34
C ILE A 36 -4.74 -2.33 -6.09
N VAL A 37 -5.64 -3.31 -6.26
CA VAL A 37 -6.23 -4.07 -5.14
C VAL A 37 -5.14 -4.77 -4.36
N PHE A 38 -4.24 -5.49 -5.04
CA PHE A 38 -3.12 -6.17 -4.42
C PHE A 38 -2.26 -5.19 -3.61
N MET A 39 -1.91 -4.03 -4.17
CA MET A 39 -1.13 -3.01 -3.45
C MET A 39 -1.87 -2.49 -2.21
N SER A 40 -3.16 -2.18 -2.31
CA SER A 40 -3.96 -1.72 -1.15
C SER A 40 -4.00 -2.75 -0.02
N ILE A 41 -4.20 -4.03 -0.34
CA ILE A 41 -4.25 -5.13 0.63
C ILE A 41 -2.89 -5.31 1.30
N ASN A 42 -1.81 -5.29 0.53
CA ASN A 42 -0.45 -5.40 1.08
C ASN A 42 -0.12 -4.25 2.03
N GLN A 43 -0.56 -3.04 1.72
CA GLN A 43 -0.32 -1.87 2.57
C GLN A 43 -1.10 -1.96 3.90
N ILE A 44 -2.35 -2.41 3.85
CA ILE A 44 -3.16 -2.71 5.04
C ILE A 44 -2.50 -3.82 5.86
N GLN A 45 -2.12 -4.93 5.22
CA GLN A 45 -1.42 -6.02 5.89
C GLN A 45 -0.12 -5.55 6.56
N SER A 46 0.62 -4.65 5.90
CA SER A 46 1.86 -4.09 6.43
C SER A 46 1.65 -3.27 7.70
N ALA A 47 0.51 -2.58 7.83
CA ALA A 47 0.19 -1.85 9.05
C ALA A 47 0.06 -2.77 10.27
N PHE A 48 -0.44 -3.99 10.08
CA PHE A 48 -0.61 -4.98 11.15
C PHE A 48 0.63 -5.85 11.36
N THR A 49 1.20 -6.39 10.28
CA THR A 49 2.32 -7.34 10.32
C THR A 49 3.70 -6.67 10.36
N GLY A 50 3.79 -5.38 10.01
CA GLY A 50 5.05 -4.64 9.90
C GLY A 50 5.86 -4.96 8.64
N TRP A 51 5.48 -5.99 7.88
CA TRP A 51 6.17 -6.41 6.67
C TRP A 51 5.61 -5.67 5.45
N CYS A 52 6.48 -5.02 4.68
CA CYS A 52 6.13 -4.40 3.39
C CYS A 52 7.18 -4.80 2.35
N PRO A 53 6.78 -5.38 1.20
CA PRO A 53 7.74 -5.73 0.15
C PRO A 53 8.48 -4.51 -0.40
N VAL A 54 7.84 -3.33 -0.39
CA VAL A 54 8.47 -2.08 -0.84
C VAL A 54 9.58 -1.64 0.14
N ILE A 55 9.38 -1.85 1.44
CA ILE A 55 10.39 -1.48 2.45
C ILE A 55 11.58 -2.43 2.39
N SER A 56 11.34 -3.73 2.20
CA SER A 56 12.44 -4.69 1.99
C SER A 56 13.22 -4.37 0.71
N LEU A 57 12.54 -3.93 -0.35
CA LEU A 57 13.18 -3.43 -1.56
C LEU A 57 14.02 -2.17 -1.30
N TYR A 58 13.46 -1.17 -0.60
CA TYR A 58 14.19 0.06 -0.27
C TYR A 58 15.41 -0.18 0.63
N ARG A 59 15.29 -1.10 1.60
CA ARG A 59 16.43 -1.52 2.42
C ARG A 59 17.52 -2.17 1.57
N ARG A 60 17.16 -2.97 0.56
CA ARG A 60 18.12 -3.55 -0.41
C ARG A 60 18.76 -2.49 -1.31
N LEU A 61 18.04 -1.42 -1.62
CA LEU A 61 18.56 -0.27 -2.37
C LEU A 61 19.40 0.68 -1.50
N GLY A 62 19.55 0.40 -0.20
CA GLY A 62 20.34 1.22 0.72
C GLY A 62 19.67 2.53 1.14
N ILE A 63 18.36 2.68 0.88
CA ILE A 63 17.60 3.86 1.32
C ILE A 63 17.43 3.78 2.84
N LYS A 64 17.91 4.80 3.54
CA LYS A 64 17.81 4.89 5.01
C LYS A 64 16.41 5.31 5.41
N GLU A 65 15.88 4.68 6.46
CA GLU A 65 14.63 5.09 7.07
C GLU A 65 14.85 6.45 7.77
N CYS A 66 13.95 7.41 7.54
CA CYS A 66 13.96 8.65 8.30
C CYS A 66 13.67 8.31 9.77
N THR A 67 14.60 8.67 10.65
CA THR A 67 14.44 8.58 12.10
C THR A 67 13.80 9.88 12.56
N CYS A 68 12.49 9.82 12.87
CA CYS A 68 11.86 10.82 13.72
C CYS A 68 12.17 10.52 15.18
#